data_AF-A0A7J9E3P6-F1
#
_entry.id   AF-A0A7J9E3P6-F1
#
_cell.length_a   1.000
_cell.length_b   1.000
_cell.length_c   1.000
_cell.angle_alpha   90.00
_cell.angle_beta   90.00
_cell.angle_gamma   90.00
#
_symmetry.space_group_name_H-M   'P 1'
#
loop_
_entity.id
_entity.type
_entity.pdbx_description
1 polymer ?
#
loop_
_entity_poly.entity_id
_entity_poly.type
_entity_poly.pdbx_seq_one_letter_code
_entity_poly.pdbx_strand_id
1 'polypeptide(L)' 'MGVERGIRLEGLTEPQILKALEDLVKAGASLKA' A
#
# COMPACT_ATOMS: atom_id res chain seq x y z
N MET A 1 -6.93 15.57 -9.84
CA MET A 1 -6.01 14.56 -10.39
C MET A 1 -5.78 13.53 -9.29
N GLY A 2 -6.25 12.28 -9.44
CA GLY A 2 -6.03 11.24 -8.44
C GLY A 2 -4.62 10.68 -8.51
N VAL A 3 -4.06 10.23 -7.38
CA VAL A 3 -2.74 9.59 -7.33
C VAL A 3 -2.95 8.08 -7.18
N GLU A 4 -2.37 7.29 -8.08
CA GLU A 4 -2.42 5.84 -8.03
C GLU A 4 -1.12 5.29 -7.42
N ARG A 5 -1.24 4.40 -6.42
CA ARG A 5 -0.12 3.65 -5.86
C ARG A 5 -0.43 2.16 -5.95
N GLY A 6 0.48 1.41 -6.57
CA GLY A 6 0.43 -0.05 -6.64
C GLY A 6 1.64 -0.68 -5.96
N ILE A 7 1.48 -1.90 -5.45
CA ILE A 7 2.56 -2.69 -4.85
C ILE A 7 2.60 -4.03 -5.58
N ARG A 8 3.80 -4.44 -6.03
CA ARG A 8 4.01 -5.78 -6.58
C ARG A 8 4.10 -6.77 -5.43
N LEU A 9 3.20 -7.74 -5.42
CA LEU A 9 3.13 -8.77 -4.38
C LEU A 9 3.95 -10.02 -4.72
N GLU A 10 4.49 -10.12 -5.93
CA GLU A 10 5.30 -11.26 -6.35
C GLU A 10 6.55 -11.41 -5.46
N GLY A 11 6.75 -12.62 -4.94
CA GLY A 11 7.87 -12.93 -4.05
C GLY A 11 7.69 -12.48 -2.59
N LEU A 12 6.55 -11.88 -2.23
CA LEU A 12 6.25 -11.51 -0.85
C LEU A 12 5.61 -12.68 -0.09
N THR A 13 5.99 -12.82 1.17
CA THR A 13 5.29 -13.69 2.12
C THR A 13 4.04 -12.99 2.68
N GLU A 14 3.05 -13.75 3.15
CA GLU A 14 1.84 -13.23 3.78
C GLU A 14 2.05 -12.06 4.78
N PRO A 15 3.00 -12.12 5.74
CA PRO A 15 3.24 -11.00 6.65
C PRO A 15 3.77 -9.74 5.94
N GLN A 16 4.52 -9.89 4.85
CA GLN A 16 5.01 -8.76 4.05
C GLN A 16 3.87 -8.14 3.21
N ILE A 17 2.95 -8.96 2.71
CA ILE A 17 1.74 -8.50 2.01
C ILE A 17 0.86 -7.69 2.97
N LEU A 18 0.64 -8.19 4.20
CA LEU A 18 -0.11 -7.47 5.23
C LEU A 18 0.54 -6.13 5.58
N LYS A 19 1.87 -6.12 5.72
CA LYS A 19 2.63 -4.89 5.97
C LYS A 19 2.49 -3.88 4.82
N ALA A 20 2.59 -4.36 3.58
CA ALA A 20 2.45 -3.55 2.38
C ALA A 20 1.05 -2.93 2.25
N LEU A 21 0.01 -3.71 2.57
CA LEU A 21 -1.37 -3.23 2.60
C LEU A 21 -1.56 -2.12 3.64
N GLU A 22 -1.04 -2.32 4.86
CA GLU A 22 -1.15 -1.32 5.93
C GLU A 22 -0.46 0.01 5.54
N ASP A 23 0.70 -0.07 4.89
CA ASP A 23 1.43 1.11 4.41
C ASP A 23 0.66 1.84 3.29
N LEU A 24 0.05 1.09 2.37
CA LEU A 24 -0.79 1.65 1.30
C LEU A 24 -2.00 2.41 1.88
N VAL A 25 -2.66 1.85 2.90
CA VAL A 25 -3.80 2.50 3.57
C VAL A 25 -3.37 3.77 4.29
N LYS A 26 -2.25 3.75 5.01
CA LYS A 26 -1.68 4.93 5.68
C LYS A 26 -1.36 6.04 4.68
N ALA A 27 -0.71 5.67 3.58
CA ALA A 27 -0.41 6.59 2.49
C ALA A 27 -1.68 7.21 1.87
N GLY A 28 -2.72 6.40 1.64
CA GLY A 28 -4.01 6.88 1.15
C GLY A 28 -4.70 7.84 2.11
N ALA A 29 -4.59 7.59 3.43
CA ALA A 29 -5.09 8.49 4.45
C ALA A 29 -4.32 9.83 4.47
N SER A 30 -2.99 9.80 4.33
CA SER A 30 -2.16 11.01 4.24
C SER A 30 -2.42 11.84 2.97
N LEU A 31 -2.80 11.19 1.86
CA LEU A 31 -3.16 11.86 0.60
C LEU A 31 -4.57 12.49 0.62
N LYS A 32 -5.39 12.17 1.63
CA LYS A 32 -6.74 12.73 1.78
C LYS A 32 -6.76 14.12 2.46
N ALA A 33 -5.57 14.68 2.75
CA ALA A 33 -5.38 16.00 3.35
C ALA A 33 -5.51 17.15 2.35
#